data_AF-A0A8D8A570-F1
#
_entry.id   AF-A0A8D8A570-F1
#
_cell.length_a   1.000
_cell.length_b   1.000
_cell.length_c   1.000
_cell.angle_alpha   90.00
_cell.angle_beta   90.00
_cell.angle_gamma   90.00
#
_symmetry.space_group_name_H-M   'P 1'
#
loop_
_entity.id
_entity.type
_entity.pdbx_description
1 polymer ?
#
loop_
_entity_poly.entity_id
_entity_poly.type
_entity_poly.pdbx_seq_one_letter_code
_entity_poly.pdbx_strand_id
1 'polypeptide(L)'
;MINTKDEVVNWFKELKSYNRIDTMCTLLNMCLPFELRFLGTCLEELGRRDAQELRGIELRVNNPQEFISDIASCQTGEPTDRKHRRKMALFLALIRACNHTCVNELFRTLEGWGNRDFTRLFDEDVLQELLLVYTMATNHPVFSFEQRMKCGDIFNKLKNCELKPGPAGSGSPHQHHSDSANSTPPPQPQPTILAMPPQQLPQMPPQQLPQMPVVVPPQQQGAGVGAVPGPIPIPGFPQPALAQMIPADGSMPAHVTVEGLQQLQLIPQDFTMPPPSTVPHWPLRNTVFHQTSFPPPS
;
A
#
# COMPACT_ATOMS: atom_id res chain seq x y z
N MET A 1 -25.86 8.14 22.04
CA MET A 1 -26.57 7.83 20.78
C MET A 1 -26.28 9.00 19.86
N ILE A 2 -25.66 8.75 18.70
CA ILE A 2 -25.36 9.80 17.73
C ILE A 2 -26.60 9.96 16.85
N ASN A 3 -27.26 11.11 16.91
CA ASN A 3 -28.57 11.35 16.33
C ASN A 3 -28.54 12.38 15.18
N THR A 4 -27.41 13.06 14.97
CA THR A 4 -27.29 14.09 13.92
C THR A 4 -26.03 13.91 13.08
N LYS A 5 -26.06 14.45 11.85
CA LYS A 5 -24.90 14.49 10.96
C LYS A 5 -23.70 15.19 11.61
N ASP A 6 -23.95 16.30 12.31
CA ASP A 6 -22.90 17.08 12.94
C ASP A 6 -22.22 16.33 14.09
N GLU A 7 -22.99 15.54 14.85
CA GLU A 7 -22.44 14.64 15.88
C GLU A 7 -21.56 13.56 15.27
N VAL A 8 -21.96 12.94 14.14
CA VAL A 8 -21.12 11.97 13.42
C VAL A 8 -19.81 12.62 12.95
N VAL A 9 -19.89 13.82 12.38
CA VAL A 9 -18.72 14.54 11.88
C VAL A 9 -17.77 14.92 13.01
N ASN A 10 -18.30 15.41 14.14
CA ASN A 10 -17.49 15.75 15.29
C ASN A 10 -16.85 14.50 15.91
N TRP A 11 -17.61 13.42 16.08
CA TRP A 11 -17.05 12.13 16.51
C TRP A 11 -15.92 11.66 15.60
N PHE A 12 -16.11 11.71 14.28
CA PHE A 12 -15.09 11.30 13.32
C PHE A 12 -13.80 12.14 13.40
N LYS A 13 -13.92 13.44 13.70
CA LYS A 13 -12.76 14.34 13.88
C LYS A 13 -11.92 13.99 15.10
N GLU A 14 -12.56 13.51 16.17
CA GLU A 14 -11.88 13.12 17.42
C GLU A 14 -11.18 11.75 17.31
N LEU A 15 -11.44 10.98 16.26
CA LEU A 15 -10.77 9.69 16.05
C LEU A 15 -9.28 9.86 15.72
N LYS A 16 -8.45 9.02 16.34
CA LYS A 16 -7.05 8.81 15.93
C LYS A 16 -6.97 8.45 14.43
N SER A 17 -5.89 8.84 13.76
CA SER A 17 -5.74 8.65 12.31
C SER A 17 -5.98 7.22 11.83
N TYR A 18 -5.50 6.21 12.57
CA TYR A 18 -5.72 4.82 12.23
C TYR A 18 -7.22 4.43 12.31
N ASN A 19 -7.94 4.90 13.34
CA ASN A 19 -9.38 4.67 13.48
C ASN A 19 -10.20 5.36 12.37
N ARG A 20 -9.76 6.53 11.89
CA ARG A 20 -10.41 7.21 10.76
C ARG A 20 -10.33 6.38 9.47
N ILE A 21 -9.15 5.85 9.15
CA ILE A 21 -8.96 4.98 7.98
C ILE A 21 -9.80 3.70 8.12
N ASP A 22 -9.73 3.03 9.27
CA ASP A 22 -10.49 1.80 9.52
C ASP A 22 -12.01 2.02 9.40
N THR A 23 -12.50 3.12 9.99
CA THR A 23 -13.91 3.52 9.89
C THR A 23 -14.29 3.80 8.43
N MET A 24 -13.49 4.56 7.68
CA MET A 24 -13.77 4.86 6.28
C MET A 24 -13.80 3.60 5.42
N CYS A 25 -12.82 2.69 5.57
CA CYS A 25 -12.80 1.40 4.89
C CYS A 25 -14.05 0.58 5.21
N THR A 26 -14.44 0.53 6.48
CA THR A 26 -15.66 -0.16 6.93
C THR A 26 -16.91 0.45 6.30
N LEU A 27 -17.06 1.78 6.33
CA LEU A 27 -18.22 2.47 5.74
C LEU A 27 -18.30 2.24 4.22
N LEU A 28 -17.18 2.32 3.51
CA LEU A 28 -17.13 2.04 2.07
C LEU A 28 -17.52 0.60 1.74
N ASN A 29 -17.12 -0.38 2.56
CA ASN A 29 -17.54 -1.78 2.39
C ASN A 29 -19.06 -2.00 2.56
N MET A 30 -19.76 -1.06 3.21
CA MET A 30 -21.22 -1.12 3.39
C MET A 30 -21.99 -0.40 2.27
N CYS A 31 -21.31 0.31 1.37
CA CYS A 31 -21.93 1.01 0.25
C CYS A 31 -22.33 0.06 -0.89
N LEU A 32 -23.38 0.44 -1.61
CA LEU A 32 -23.81 -0.23 -2.83
C LEU A 32 -22.83 0.05 -3.99
N PRO A 33 -22.77 -0.80 -5.05
CA PRO A 33 -21.83 -0.62 -6.14
C PRO A 33 -21.90 0.74 -6.86
N PHE A 34 -23.11 1.29 -7.07
CA PHE A 34 -23.26 2.59 -7.72
C PHE A 34 -22.85 3.75 -6.78
N GLU A 35 -23.05 3.61 -5.47
CA GLU A 35 -22.61 4.58 -4.46
C GLU A 35 -21.08 4.62 -4.42
N LEU A 36 -20.44 3.46 -4.42
CA LEU A 36 -18.99 3.34 -4.52
C LEU A 36 -18.45 4.01 -5.79
N ARG A 37 -19.12 3.84 -6.93
CA ARG A 37 -18.71 4.48 -8.20
C ARG A 37 -18.81 6.01 -8.12
N PHE A 38 -19.87 6.53 -7.50
CA PHE A 38 -20.03 7.95 -7.26
C PHE A 38 -18.97 8.48 -6.30
N LEU A 39 -18.78 7.83 -5.14
CA LEU A 39 -17.77 8.20 -4.14
C LEU A 39 -16.36 8.17 -4.72
N GLY A 40 -16.05 7.21 -5.59
CA GLY A 40 -14.77 7.17 -6.32
C GLY A 40 -14.52 8.45 -7.12
N THR A 41 -15.55 9.00 -7.78
CA THR A 41 -15.44 10.29 -8.51
C THR A 41 -15.15 11.46 -7.55
N CYS A 42 -15.81 11.48 -6.39
CA CYS A 42 -15.55 12.50 -5.36
C CYS A 42 -14.12 12.39 -4.79
N LEU A 43 -13.64 11.17 -4.54
CA LEU A 43 -12.30 10.92 -4.03
C LEU A 43 -11.21 11.31 -5.05
N GLU A 44 -11.41 11.00 -6.33
CA GLU A 44 -10.53 11.44 -7.41
C GLU A 44 -10.41 12.98 -7.46
N GLU A 45 -11.53 13.69 -7.32
CA GLU A 45 -11.52 15.16 -7.30
C GLU A 45 -10.78 15.72 -6.08
N LEU A 46 -10.98 15.15 -4.89
CA LEU A 46 -10.26 15.56 -3.69
C LEU A 46 -8.75 15.30 -3.81
N GLY A 47 -8.36 14.15 -4.39
CA GLY A 47 -6.97 13.74 -4.55
C GLY A 47 -6.18 14.55 -5.59
N ARG A 48 -6.84 15.26 -6.51
CA ARG A 48 -6.14 16.09 -7.53
C ARG A 48 -5.26 17.17 -6.94
N ARG A 49 -5.56 17.64 -5.73
CA ARG A 49 -4.86 18.76 -5.08
C ARG A 49 -3.39 18.44 -4.82
N ASP A 50 -3.12 17.23 -4.36
CA ASP A 50 -1.77 16.78 -3.97
C ASP A 50 -1.13 15.86 -5.04
N ALA A 51 -1.85 15.59 -6.14
CA ALA A 51 -1.43 14.63 -7.16
C ALA A 51 -0.07 14.98 -7.78
N GLN A 52 0.24 16.26 -8.00
CA GLN A 52 1.52 16.67 -8.59
C GLN A 52 2.69 16.40 -7.63
N GLU A 53 2.52 16.68 -6.35
CA GLU A 53 3.55 16.46 -5.33
C GLU A 53 3.82 14.96 -5.14
N LEU A 54 2.76 14.15 -5.14
CA LEU A 54 2.86 12.70 -4.94
C LEU A 54 3.31 11.95 -6.20
N ARG A 55 3.20 12.55 -7.39
CA ARG A 55 3.42 11.86 -8.66
C ARG A 55 4.80 11.23 -8.78
N GLY A 56 5.85 11.96 -8.40
CA GLY A 56 7.22 11.44 -8.46
C GLY A 56 7.39 10.20 -7.58
N ILE A 57 6.82 10.22 -6.36
CA ILE A 57 6.90 9.12 -5.42
C ILE A 57 6.08 7.92 -5.90
N GLU A 58 4.90 8.16 -6.46
CA GLU A 58 4.05 7.13 -7.06
C GLU A 58 4.76 6.38 -8.20
N LEU A 59 5.49 7.11 -9.06
CA LEU A 59 6.27 6.49 -10.14
C LEU A 59 7.38 5.60 -9.57
N ARG A 60 8.12 6.08 -8.56
CA ARG A 60 9.23 5.32 -7.95
C ARG A 60 8.75 4.08 -7.19
N VAL A 61 7.70 4.20 -6.38
CA VAL A 61 7.19 3.06 -5.59
C VAL A 61 6.65 1.93 -6.48
N ASN A 62 6.23 2.28 -7.69
CA ASN A 62 5.75 1.33 -8.70
C ASN A 62 6.82 0.91 -9.72
N ASN A 63 8.08 1.30 -9.53
CA ASN A 63 9.24 0.82 -10.29
C ASN A 63 10.05 -0.15 -9.39
N PRO A 64 10.16 -1.45 -9.71
CA PRO A 64 10.83 -2.42 -8.84
C PRO A 64 12.26 -2.06 -8.44
N GLN A 65 13.06 -1.54 -9.38
CA GLN A 65 14.48 -1.23 -9.10
C GLN A 65 14.61 -0.05 -8.14
N GLU A 66 13.88 1.02 -8.43
CA GLU A 66 13.88 2.22 -7.57
C GLU A 66 13.26 1.91 -6.21
N PHE A 67 12.14 1.17 -6.19
CA PHE A 67 11.46 0.80 -4.95
C PHE A 67 12.34 -0.04 -4.03
N ILE A 68 13.08 -1.03 -4.55
CA ILE A 68 14.00 -1.85 -3.75
C ILE A 68 15.07 -0.95 -3.10
N SER A 69 15.65 -0.02 -3.86
CA SER A 69 16.60 0.95 -3.31
C SER A 69 15.95 1.83 -2.25
N ASP A 70 14.71 2.24 -2.46
CA ASP A 70 13.99 3.14 -1.59
C ASP A 70 13.57 2.48 -0.26
N ILE A 71 13.13 1.21 -0.30
CA ILE A 71 12.68 0.48 0.88
C ILE A 71 13.83 -0.13 1.69
N ALA A 72 15.03 -0.24 1.12
CA ALA A 72 16.20 -0.85 1.78
C ALA A 72 16.48 -0.28 3.18
N SER A 73 16.36 1.05 3.37
CA SER A 73 16.56 1.68 4.69
C SER A 73 15.52 1.23 5.72
N CYS A 74 14.27 1.02 5.29
CA CYS A 74 13.20 0.51 6.14
C CYS A 74 13.42 -0.97 6.51
N GLN A 75 14.06 -1.76 5.64
CA GLN A 75 14.33 -3.18 5.89
C GLN A 75 15.39 -3.39 6.98
N THR A 76 16.43 -2.56 6.99
CA THR A 76 17.52 -2.64 7.98
C THR A 76 17.29 -1.76 9.19
N GLY A 77 16.39 -0.78 9.10
CA GLY A 77 16.14 0.21 10.14
C GLY A 77 15.11 -0.20 11.19
N GLU A 78 15.03 0.60 12.25
CA GLU A 78 14.07 0.39 13.32
C GLU A 78 12.67 0.91 12.94
N PRO A 79 11.58 0.18 13.28
CA PRO A 79 10.21 0.63 13.07
C PRO A 79 9.84 1.85 13.95
N THR A 80 10.62 2.14 14.99
CA THR A 80 10.46 3.31 15.86
C THR A 80 11.07 4.59 15.26
N ASP A 81 11.72 4.52 14.11
CA ASP A 81 12.17 5.71 13.38
C ASP A 81 10.99 6.39 12.65
N ARG A 82 10.82 7.70 12.90
CA ARG A 82 9.76 8.52 12.30
C ARG A 82 9.83 8.55 10.76
N LYS A 83 11.03 8.61 10.18
CA LYS A 83 11.21 8.64 8.72
C LYS A 83 10.74 7.32 8.11
N HIS A 84 11.08 6.20 8.72
CA HIS A 84 10.66 4.89 8.24
C HIS A 84 9.14 4.72 8.30
N ARG A 85 8.48 5.08 9.41
CA ARG A 85 7.00 4.95 9.53
C ARG A 85 6.26 5.79 8.51
N ARG A 86 6.64 7.06 8.35
CA ARG A 86 6.03 7.97 7.36
C ARG A 86 6.23 7.45 5.94
N LYS A 87 7.44 6.95 5.62
CA LYS A 87 7.76 6.37 4.31
C LYS A 87 6.91 5.11 4.04
N MET A 88 6.72 4.24 5.02
CA MET A 88 5.87 3.05 4.87
C MET A 88 4.39 3.39 4.67
N ALA A 89 3.84 4.36 5.43
CA ALA A 89 2.48 4.83 5.22
C ALA A 89 2.29 5.39 3.81
N LEU A 90 3.27 6.15 3.31
CA LEU A 90 3.26 6.71 1.97
C LEU A 90 3.34 5.63 0.88
N PHE A 91 4.18 4.61 1.08
CA PHE A 91 4.26 3.47 0.16
C PHE A 91 2.94 2.71 0.08
N LEU A 92 2.31 2.46 1.22
CA LEU A 92 0.97 1.85 1.27
C LEU A 92 -0.11 2.74 0.62
N ALA A 93 0.05 4.07 0.59
CA ALA A 93 -0.90 4.94 -0.08
C ALA A 93 -0.77 4.93 -1.61
N LEU A 94 0.43 4.65 -2.14
CA LEU A 94 0.78 4.88 -3.54
C LEU A 94 1.08 3.61 -4.35
N ILE A 95 1.22 2.45 -3.69
CA ILE A 95 1.51 1.19 -4.37
C ILE A 95 0.29 0.70 -5.17
N ARG A 96 0.51 0.23 -6.40
CA ARG A 96 -0.55 -0.31 -7.26
C ARG A 96 -0.62 -1.82 -7.19
N ALA A 97 -1.84 -2.35 -7.36
CA ALA A 97 -2.12 -3.78 -7.22
C ALA A 97 -1.38 -4.70 -8.21
N CYS A 98 -0.99 -4.18 -9.38
CA CYS A 98 -0.37 -4.96 -10.44
C CYS A 98 1.14 -5.21 -10.28
N ASN A 99 1.80 -4.60 -9.29
CA ASN A 99 3.25 -4.74 -9.11
C ASN A 99 3.60 -5.73 -7.98
N HIS A 100 3.44 -7.02 -8.23
CA HIS A 100 3.64 -8.07 -7.24
C HIS A 100 5.04 -8.06 -6.60
N THR A 101 6.09 -7.69 -7.34
CA THR A 101 7.46 -7.60 -6.81
C THR A 101 7.54 -6.56 -5.70
N CYS A 102 7.12 -5.32 -5.97
CA CYS A 102 7.13 -4.26 -4.97
C CYS A 102 6.23 -4.59 -3.77
N VAL A 103 5.06 -5.18 -4.03
CA VAL A 103 4.11 -5.56 -2.98
C VAL A 103 4.70 -6.61 -2.04
N ASN A 104 5.39 -7.61 -2.59
CA ASN A 104 6.04 -8.64 -1.79
C ASN A 104 7.18 -8.07 -0.95
N GLU A 105 7.99 -7.15 -1.51
CA GLU A 105 9.05 -6.47 -0.76
C GLU A 105 8.48 -5.57 0.35
N LEU A 106 7.38 -4.87 0.07
CA LEU A 106 6.66 -4.08 1.07
C LEU A 106 6.14 -4.95 2.22
N PHE A 107 5.50 -6.07 1.89
CA PHE A 107 4.99 -7.02 2.87
C PHE A 107 6.10 -7.64 3.72
N ARG A 108 7.20 -8.10 3.10
CA ARG A 108 8.37 -8.66 3.82
C ARG A 108 8.94 -7.67 4.83
N THR A 109 8.98 -6.40 4.47
CA THR A 109 9.43 -5.32 5.36
C THR A 109 8.49 -5.18 6.56
N LEU A 110 7.17 -5.12 6.32
CA LEU A 110 6.16 -5.07 7.38
C LEU A 110 6.21 -6.31 8.29
N GLU A 111 6.31 -7.49 7.71
CA GLU A 111 6.44 -8.74 8.46
C GLU A 111 7.70 -8.75 9.34
N GLY A 112 8.84 -8.31 8.78
CA GLY A 112 10.09 -8.16 9.52
C GLY A 112 9.96 -7.21 10.70
N TRP A 113 9.21 -6.11 10.55
CA TRP A 113 8.90 -5.19 11.64
C TRP A 113 7.99 -5.84 12.70
N GLY A 114 6.98 -6.61 12.30
CA GLY A 114 6.05 -7.28 13.22
C GLY A 114 6.71 -8.30 14.17
N ASN A 115 7.83 -8.86 13.74
CA ASN A 115 8.65 -9.78 14.53
C ASN A 115 9.44 -9.10 15.65
N ARG A 116 9.50 -7.76 15.69
CA ARG A 116 10.15 -7.00 16.77
C ARG A 116 9.33 -7.03 18.05
N ASP A 117 9.98 -6.72 19.16
CA ASP A 117 9.34 -6.61 20.46
C ASP A 117 8.75 -5.20 20.65
N PHE A 118 7.41 -5.10 20.60
CA PHE A 118 6.70 -3.83 20.79
C PHE A 118 6.40 -3.49 22.25
N THR A 119 6.77 -4.36 23.21
CA THR A 119 6.54 -4.08 24.64
C THR A 119 7.31 -2.87 25.16
N ARG A 120 8.30 -2.40 24.40
CA ARG A 120 9.13 -1.22 24.71
C ARG A 120 8.68 0.06 24.01
N LEU A 121 7.51 0.09 23.40
CA LEU A 121 6.96 1.31 22.82
C LEU A 121 6.45 2.21 23.96
N PHE A 122 7.26 3.21 24.34
CA PHE A 122 6.90 4.21 25.36
C PHE A 122 6.35 5.51 24.79
N ASP A 123 6.42 5.66 23.46
CA ASP A 123 5.98 6.85 22.74
C ASP A 123 4.65 6.57 22.04
N GLU A 124 3.61 7.26 22.50
CA GLU A 124 2.25 7.21 21.95
C GLU A 124 2.20 7.61 20.47
N ASP A 125 2.99 8.60 20.04
CA ASP A 125 2.99 9.05 18.64
C ASP A 125 3.57 7.96 17.73
N VAL A 126 4.63 7.28 18.19
CA VAL A 126 5.22 6.14 17.49
C VAL A 126 4.20 5.02 17.36
N LEU A 127 3.51 4.68 18.45
CA LEU A 127 2.49 3.64 18.46
C LEU A 127 1.34 3.97 17.51
N GLN A 128 0.83 5.21 17.54
CA GLN A 128 -0.27 5.64 16.67
C GLN A 128 0.10 5.61 15.18
N GLU A 129 1.32 6.00 14.83
CA GLU A 129 1.81 5.93 13.45
C GLU A 129 2.02 4.46 13.01
N LEU A 130 2.49 3.57 13.89
CA LEU A 130 2.56 2.14 13.58
C LEU A 130 1.18 1.53 13.41
N LEU A 131 0.22 1.86 14.29
CA LEU A 131 -1.17 1.43 14.16
C LEU A 131 -1.74 1.88 12.82
N LEU A 132 -1.48 3.12 12.37
CA LEU A 132 -1.90 3.60 11.06
C LEU A 132 -1.34 2.74 9.92
N VAL A 133 -0.03 2.47 9.92
CA VAL A 133 0.63 1.64 8.90
C VAL A 133 -0.01 0.26 8.83
N TYR A 134 -0.24 -0.40 9.97
CA TYR A 134 -0.85 -1.74 9.98
C TYR A 134 -2.35 -1.73 9.73
N THR A 135 -3.09 -0.67 10.08
CA THR A 135 -4.49 -0.50 9.65
C THR A 135 -4.57 -0.39 8.13
N MET A 136 -3.71 0.43 7.51
CA MET A 136 -3.64 0.54 6.06
C MET A 136 -3.34 -0.83 5.45
N ALA A 137 -2.30 -1.53 5.92
CA ALA A 137 -1.94 -2.85 5.40
C ALA A 137 -3.06 -3.89 5.56
N THR A 138 -3.76 -3.92 6.69
CA THR A 138 -4.87 -4.85 6.93
C THR A 138 -6.05 -4.61 5.98
N ASN A 139 -6.28 -3.35 5.61
CA ASN A 139 -7.38 -2.95 4.72
C ASN A 139 -6.98 -2.85 3.24
N HIS A 140 -5.68 -2.96 2.89
CA HIS A 140 -5.21 -2.65 1.54
C HIS A 140 -5.52 -3.79 0.55
N PRO A 141 -6.23 -3.52 -0.57
CA PRO A 141 -6.58 -4.55 -1.56
C PRO A 141 -5.39 -5.15 -2.32
N VAL A 142 -4.19 -4.58 -2.17
CA VAL A 142 -2.99 -5.08 -2.84
C VAL A 142 -2.46 -6.37 -2.23
N PHE A 143 -2.73 -6.56 -0.94
CA PHE A 143 -2.27 -7.72 -0.20
C PHE A 143 -3.26 -8.87 -0.32
N SER A 144 -2.72 -10.08 -0.35
CA SER A 144 -3.52 -11.30 -0.29
C SER A 144 -4.30 -11.38 1.03
N PHE A 145 -5.29 -12.26 1.10
CA PHE A 145 -6.01 -12.51 2.35
C PHE A 145 -5.05 -12.91 3.49
N GLU A 146 -4.11 -13.82 3.22
CA GLU A 146 -3.12 -14.27 4.20
C GLU A 146 -2.21 -13.13 4.67
N GLN A 147 -1.73 -12.30 3.75
CA GLN A 147 -0.92 -11.13 4.07
C GLN A 147 -1.69 -10.15 4.97
N ARG A 148 -2.96 -9.88 4.65
CA ARG A 148 -3.83 -9.02 5.47
C ARG A 148 -4.09 -9.60 6.87
N MET A 149 -4.32 -10.91 6.97
CA MET A 149 -4.47 -11.59 8.25
C MET A 149 -3.22 -11.43 9.12
N LYS A 150 -2.03 -11.64 8.54
CA LYS A 150 -0.76 -11.48 9.26
C LYS A 150 -0.53 -10.05 9.72
N CYS A 151 -0.84 -9.05 8.88
CA CYS A 151 -0.81 -7.65 9.28
C CYS A 151 -1.81 -7.36 10.41
N GLY A 152 -2.99 -7.98 10.40
CA GLY A 152 -3.99 -7.90 11.47
C GLY A 152 -3.50 -8.47 12.80
N ASP A 153 -2.78 -9.60 12.78
CA ASP A 153 -2.18 -10.17 13.99
C ASP A 153 -1.14 -9.21 14.60
N ILE A 154 -0.32 -8.59 13.75
CA ILE A 154 0.66 -7.58 14.19
C ILE A 154 -0.05 -6.33 14.73
N PHE A 155 -1.12 -5.88 14.08
CA PHE A 155 -1.94 -4.77 14.55
C PHE A 155 -2.51 -5.03 15.95
N ASN A 156 -3.06 -6.23 16.18
CA ASN A 156 -3.60 -6.62 17.48
C ASN A 156 -2.52 -6.67 18.56
N LYS A 157 -1.33 -7.18 18.23
CA LYS A 157 -0.15 -7.14 19.12
C LYS A 157 0.21 -5.70 19.51
N LEU A 158 0.23 -4.77 18.56
CA LEU A 158 0.49 -3.35 18.82
C LEU A 158 -0.59 -2.71 19.69
N LYS A 159 -1.87 -2.98 19.40
CA LYS A 159 -2.99 -2.45 20.18
C LYS A 159 -2.97 -2.93 21.64
N ASN A 160 -2.52 -4.16 21.89
CA ASN A 160 -2.34 -4.67 23.25
C ASN A 160 -1.21 -3.98 24.01
N CYS A 161 -0.27 -3.32 23.33
CA CYS A 161 0.72 -2.45 23.97
C CYS A 161 0.09 -1.13 24.45
N GLU A 162 -0.86 -0.56 23.70
CA GLU A 162 -1.64 0.65 24.09
C GLU A 162 -2.42 0.44 25.39
N LEU A 163 -2.91 -0.79 25.60
CA LEU A 163 -3.77 -1.14 26.74
C LEU A 163 -3.00 -1.47 28.02
N LYS A 164 -1.66 -1.58 28.00
CA LYS A 164 -0.87 -1.76 29.24
C LYS A 164 -0.63 -0.40 29.88
N PRO A 165 -1.34 -0.04 30.96
CA PRO A 165 -0.98 1.17 31.71
C PRO A 165 0.41 0.91 32.31
N GLY A 166 1.32 1.86 32.14
CA GLY A 166 2.62 1.79 32.80
C GLY A 166 2.45 1.56 34.31
N PRO A 167 3.33 0.78 34.97
CA PRO A 167 3.23 0.59 36.41
C PRO A 167 3.55 1.92 37.10
N ALA A 168 2.51 2.64 37.51
CA ALA A 168 2.62 3.65 38.55
C ALA A 168 3.17 2.96 39.80
N GLY A 169 4.30 3.46 40.29
CA GLY A 169 5.02 2.86 41.40
C GLY A 169 4.16 2.72 42.66
N SER A 170 4.29 1.58 43.34
CA SER A 170 3.96 1.46 44.76
C SER A 170 4.76 0.31 45.36
N GLY A 171 5.65 0.69 46.29
CA GLY A 171 6.24 -0.09 47.40
C GLY A 171 6.28 -1.61 47.34
N SER A 172 7.51 -2.14 47.39
CA SER A 172 7.79 -3.38 48.14
C SER A 172 7.28 -3.26 49.58
N PRO A 173 6.93 -4.39 50.24
CA PRO A 173 7.95 -5.08 51.02
C PRO A 173 7.89 -6.62 51.02
N HIS A 174 9.05 -7.18 51.39
CA HIS A 174 9.36 -8.57 51.76
C HIS A 174 8.29 -9.36 52.55
N GLN A 175 8.19 -10.70 52.37
CA GLN A 175 8.85 -11.74 53.20
C GLN A 175 8.35 -13.19 52.94
N HIS A 176 9.30 -14.14 52.98
CA HIS A 176 9.28 -15.53 53.53
C HIS A 176 8.49 -16.67 52.82
N HIS A 177 9.20 -17.72 52.35
CA HIS A 177 9.39 -19.07 52.98
C HIS A 177 8.08 -19.92 53.00
N SER A 178 7.94 -21.18 52.54
CA SER A 178 8.83 -22.35 52.50
C SER A 178 8.23 -23.50 51.63
N ASP A 179 9.11 -24.38 51.14
CA ASP A 179 9.05 -25.85 51.04
C ASP A 179 7.89 -26.68 50.43
N SER A 180 8.35 -27.60 49.55
CA SER A 180 7.98 -29.02 49.39
C SER A 180 6.55 -29.44 49.03
N ALA A 181 6.39 -30.07 47.86
CA ALA A 181 6.38 -31.54 47.74
C ALA A 181 5.82 -32.01 46.38
N ASN A 182 6.70 -32.71 45.65
CA ASN A 182 6.49 -33.91 44.86
C ASN A 182 5.03 -34.41 44.67
N SER A 183 4.54 -34.42 43.42
CA SER A 183 3.48 -35.33 42.97
C SER A 183 3.58 -35.54 41.46
N THR A 184 4.07 -36.72 41.09
CA THR A 184 4.09 -37.31 39.75
C THR A 184 2.67 -37.62 39.28
N PRO A 185 2.27 -37.26 38.04
CA PRO A 185 1.06 -37.80 37.42
C PRO A 185 1.34 -39.14 36.70
N PRO A 186 0.37 -40.07 36.63
CA PRO A 186 0.50 -41.32 35.88
C PRO A 186 0.37 -41.10 34.36
N PRO A 187 0.96 -41.99 33.52
CA PRO A 187 1.00 -41.80 32.07
C PRO A 187 -0.35 -42.09 31.39
N GLN A 188 -0.74 -41.21 30.47
CA GLN A 188 -1.82 -41.43 29.51
C GLN A 188 -1.39 -42.43 28.41
N PRO A 189 -2.29 -43.29 27.91
CA PRO A 189 -2.00 -44.22 26.82
C PRO A 189 -1.90 -43.49 25.45
N GLN A 190 -0.85 -43.83 24.70
CA GLN A 190 -0.62 -43.37 23.31
C GLN A 190 -1.69 -43.94 22.35
N PRO A 191 -2.16 -43.17 21.35
CA PRO A 191 -2.94 -43.72 20.25
C PRO A 191 -2.04 -44.41 19.22
N THR A 192 -2.40 -45.65 18.90
CA THR A 192 -1.81 -46.50 17.86
C THR A 192 -1.91 -45.82 16.49
N ILE A 193 -0.76 -45.57 15.85
CA ILE A 193 -0.69 -45.10 14.47
C ILE A 193 -0.97 -46.30 13.55
N LEU A 194 -2.15 -46.35 12.93
CA LEU A 194 -2.40 -47.24 11.81
C LEU A 194 -1.71 -46.66 10.57
N ALA A 195 -0.65 -47.33 10.14
CA ALA A 195 0.07 -47.02 8.91
C ALA A 195 -0.85 -47.29 7.69
N MET A 196 -1.13 -46.25 6.91
CA MET A 196 -1.72 -46.39 5.58
C MET A 196 -0.63 -46.69 4.54
N PRO A 197 -0.85 -47.61 3.59
CA PRO A 197 0.08 -47.85 2.49
C PRO A 197 0.00 -46.71 1.45
N PRO A 198 1.10 -46.40 0.73
CA PRO A 198 1.11 -45.33 -0.26
C PRO A 198 0.31 -45.71 -1.52
N GLN A 199 -0.69 -44.91 -1.86
CA GLN A 199 -1.38 -44.98 -3.15
C GLN A 199 -0.48 -44.38 -4.24
N GLN A 200 -0.27 -45.15 -5.30
CA GLN A 200 0.41 -44.74 -6.52
C GLN A 200 -0.48 -43.75 -7.30
N LEU A 201 0.06 -42.57 -7.61
CA LEU A 201 -0.51 -41.61 -8.55
C LEU A 201 -0.48 -42.19 -9.98
N PRO A 202 -1.59 -42.16 -10.74
CA PRO A 202 -1.56 -42.50 -12.15
C PRO A 202 -0.77 -41.45 -12.95
N GLN A 203 0.27 -41.89 -13.67
CA GLN A 203 1.02 -41.06 -14.61
C GLN A 203 0.14 -40.75 -15.83
N MET A 204 -0.02 -39.46 -16.16
CA MET A 204 -0.59 -39.04 -17.45
C MET A 204 0.44 -39.19 -18.58
N PRO A 205 0.03 -39.62 -19.78
CA PRO A 205 0.90 -39.64 -20.96
C PRO A 205 1.17 -38.21 -21.50
N PRO A 206 2.33 -37.97 -22.14
CA PRO A 206 2.67 -36.64 -22.65
C PRO A 206 1.81 -36.28 -23.87
N GLN A 207 1.15 -35.12 -23.81
CA GLN A 207 0.49 -34.51 -24.96
C GLN A 207 1.53 -33.97 -25.95
N GLN A 208 1.48 -34.46 -27.19
CA GLN A 208 2.20 -33.90 -28.32
C GLN A 208 1.55 -32.57 -28.73
N LEU A 209 2.32 -31.48 -28.67
CA LEU A 209 1.94 -30.19 -29.25
C LEU A 209 1.96 -30.29 -30.80
N PRO A 210 0.90 -29.87 -31.51
CA PRO A 210 0.93 -29.76 -32.96
C PRO A 210 1.89 -28.63 -33.38
N GLN A 211 2.88 -28.97 -34.21
CA GLN A 211 3.75 -27.99 -34.86
C GLN A 211 2.96 -27.19 -35.89
N MET A 212 2.94 -25.85 -35.77
CA MET A 212 2.44 -24.98 -36.83
C MET A 212 3.51 -24.84 -37.95
N PRO A 213 3.12 -24.80 -39.24
CA PRO A 213 4.08 -24.59 -40.32
C PRO A 213 4.63 -23.15 -40.30
N VAL A 214 5.96 -23.03 -40.34
CA VAL A 214 6.65 -21.77 -40.58
C VAL A 214 6.44 -21.36 -42.03
N VAL A 215 5.69 -20.29 -42.27
CA VAL A 215 5.60 -19.64 -43.58
C VAL A 215 6.82 -18.74 -43.75
N VAL A 216 7.71 -19.12 -44.67
CA VAL A 216 8.85 -18.29 -45.11
C VAL A 216 8.34 -17.28 -46.14
N PRO A 217 8.57 -15.96 -46.00
CA PRO A 217 8.27 -15.01 -47.06
C PRO A 217 9.36 -15.04 -48.16
N PRO A 218 9.00 -14.86 -49.45
CA PRO A 218 9.98 -14.86 -50.53
C PRO A 218 10.78 -13.55 -50.56
N GLN A 219 12.10 -13.66 -50.73
CA GLN A 219 12.99 -12.58 -51.13
C GLN A 219 12.57 -12.04 -52.50
N GLN A 220 12.22 -10.75 -52.58
CA GLN A 220 12.21 -10.04 -53.86
C GLN A 220 13.52 -9.28 -54.04
N GLN A 221 14.20 -9.63 -55.13
CA GLN A 221 15.33 -8.92 -55.71
C GLN A 221 14.88 -7.54 -56.20
N GLY A 222 15.73 -6.54 -55.97
CA GLY A 222 15.41 -5.14 -56.20
C GLY A 222 15.37 -4.70 -57.67
N ALA A 223 14.61 -3.63 -57.91
CA ALA A 223 14.89 -2.60 -58.89
C ALA A 223 13.90 -1.43 -58.68
N GLY A 224 14.40 -0.19 -58.80
CA GLY A 224 13.57 0.92 -59.30
C GLY A 224 13.00 1.90 -58.27
N VAL A 225 13.64 3.06 -58.23
CA VAL A 225 13.15 4.39 -57.81
C VAL A 225 11.64 4.64 -57.96
N GLY A 226 11.02 5.17 -56.90
CA GLY A 226 9.65 5.71 -56.92
C GLY A 226 9.30 6.38 -55.60
N ALA A 227 9.28 7.72 -55.57
CA ALA A 227 8.92 8.52 -54.40
C ALA A 227 7.45 8.27 -54.00
N VAL A 228 7.22 7.98 -52.72
CA VAL A 228 5.88 7.83 -52.13
C VAL A 228 5.46 9.17 -51.51
N PRO A 229 4.25 9.70 -51.75
CA PRO A 229 3.85 10.98 -51.16
C PRO A 229 3.58 10.79 -49.66
N GLY A 230 4.19 11.64 -48.83
CA GLY A 230 3.92 11.69 -47.39
C GLY A 230 2.52 12.23 -47.07
N PRO A 231 2.01 11.97 -45.84
CA PRO A 231 0.68 12.42 -45.45
C PRO A 231 0.63 13.94 -45.29
N ILE A 232 -0.48 14.53 -45.77
CA ILE A 232 -0.78 15.96 -45.69
C ILE A 232 -1.03 16.34 -44.22
N PRO A 233 -0.40 17.40 -43.67
CA PRO A 233 -0.61 17.80 -42.28
C PRO A 233 -1.94 18.53 -42.10
N ILE A 234 -2.71 18.13 -41.07
CA ILE A 234 -3.93 18.82 -40.62
C ILE A 234 -3.51 19.96 -39.67
N PRO A 235 -3.90 21.22 -39.90
CA PRO A 235 -3.57 22.32 -38.99
C PRO A 235 -4.36 22.21 -37.67
N GLY A 236 -3.68 22.23 -36.52
CA GLY A 236 -4.33 22.45 -35.21
C GLY A 236 -3.98 21.49 -34.07
N PHE A 237 -3.12 20.48 -34.28
CA PHE A 237 -2.70 19.56 -33.21
C PHE A 237 -1.17 19.50 -33.09
N PRO A 238 -0.58 19.62 -31.88
CA PRO A 238 0.86 19.45 -31.70
C PRO A 238 1.22 17.97 -31.87
N GLN A 239 2.08 17.66 -32.83
CA GLN A 239 2.63 16.31 -32.99
C GLN A 239 3.69 16.03 -31.92
N PRO A 240 3.78 14.81 -31.38
CA PRO A 240 4.87 14.40 -30.50
C PRO A 240 6.18 14.38 -31.30
N ALA A 241 7.23 14.99 -30.76
CA ALA A 241 8.56 14.99 -31.35
C ALA A 241 9.11 13.55 -31.40
N LEU A 242 8.92 12.84 -32.51
CA LEU A 242 9.52 11.55 -32.74
C LEU A 242 10.85 11.70 -33.49
N ALA A 243 11.84 10.99 -32.94
CA ALA A 243 13.01 10.45 -33.61
C ALA A 243 13.94 11.47 -34.26
N GLN A 244 14.89 11.97 -33.46
CA GLN A 244 16.15 12.45 -34.00
C GLN A 244 16.79 11.34 -34.84
N MET A 245 16.99 11.65 -36.12
CA MET A 245 17.68 10.81 -37.08
C MET A 245 19.11 10.52 -36.57
N ILE A 246 19.42 9.23 -36.41
CA ILE A 246 20.78 8.76 -36.13
C ILE A 246 21.62 8.97 -37.40
N PRO A 247 22.73 9.72 -37.37
CA PRO A 247 23.65 9.76 -38.50
C PRO A 247 24.38 8.42 -38.59
N ALA A 248 24.46 7.87 -39.80
CA ALA A 248 25.28 6.70 -40.11
C ALA A 248 26.77 7.10 -40.17
N ASP A 249 27.33 7.56 -39.05
CA ASP A 249 28.77 7.55 -38.81
C ASP A 249 29.00 7.60 -37.29
N GLY A 250 29.84 6.70 -36.78
CA GLY A 250 29.94 6.31 -35.37
C GLY A 250 30.62 7.33 -34.45
N SER A 251 30.17 8.59 -34.46
CA SER A 251 30.71 9.66 -33.60
C SER A 251 29.60 10.32 -32.75
N MET A 252 29.76 10.27 -31.43
CA MET A 252 28.83 10.82 -30.43
C MET A 252 28.88 12.37 -30.43
N PRO A 253 27.74 13.08 -30.50
CA PRO A 253 27.75 14.52 -30.26
C PRO A 253 27.77 14.81 -28.75
N ALA A 254 28.86 15.44 -28.29
CA ALA A 254 28.95 16.05 -26.97
C ALA A 254 28.14 17.35 -26.94
N HIS A 255 26.97 17.33 -26.32
CA HIS A 255 26.42 18.41 -25.47
C HIS A 255 25.04 17.99 -24.97
N VAL A 256 24.98 17.43 -23.76
CA VAL A 256 23.75 17.51 -22.96
C VAL A 256 24.07 18.44 -21.82
N THR A 257 23.42 19.60 -21.85
CA THR A 257 23.54 20.69 -20.89
C THR A 257 23.30 20.16 -19.48
N VAL A 258 24.32 20.26 -18.63
CA VAL A 258 24.32 19.89 -17.21
C VAL A 258 23.57 20.97 -16.41
N GLU A 259 22.30 21.21 -16.74
CA GLU A 259 21.43 22.14 -15.99
C GLU A 259 20.03 21.56 -15.70
N GLY A 260 19.65 20.43 -16.32
CA GLY A 260 18.33 19.80 -16.11
C GLY A 260 18.24 18.73 -15.01
N LEU A 261 19.38 18.31 -14.42
CA LEU A 261 19.42 17.18 -13.47
C LEU A 261 19.67 17.58 -12.00
N GLN A 262 19.82 18.88 -11.70
CA GLN A 262 20.08 19.34 -10.33
C GLN A 262 18.83 19.82 -9.56
N GLN A 263 17.63 19.79 -10.15
CA GLN A 263 16.41 20.25 -9.48
C GLN A 263 15.54 19.16 -8.83
N LEU A 264 15.93 17.88 -8.93
CA LEU A 264 15.15 16.76 -8.38
C LEU A 264 15.64 16.23 -7.01
N GLN A 265 16.56 16.94 -6.35
CA GLN A 265 17.04 16.59 -5.01
C GLN A 265 16.69 17.66 -3.98
N LEU A 266 15.42 17.81 -3.67
CA LEU A 266 15.00 18.22 -2.33
C LEU A 266 13.71 17.50 -1.97
N ILE A 267 13.86 16.34 -1.32
CA ILE A 267 12.80 15.78 -0.50
C ILE A 267 12.60 16.76 0.66
N PRO A 268 11.39 17.29 0.90
CA PRO A 268 11.11 18.00 2.14
C PRO A 268 11.37 17.04 3.31
N GLN A 269 12.39 17.33 4.12
CA GLN A 269 12.77 16.51 5.28
C GLN A 269 11.69 16.53 6.39
N ASP A 270 10.73 17.46 6.33
CA ASP A 270 9.66 17.63 7.30
C ASP A 270 8.28 17.67 6.63
N PHE A 271 7.75 16.50 6.28
CA PHE A 271 6.31 16.33 6.09
C PHE A 271 5.67 16.13 7.47
N THR A 272 5.39 17.23 8.18
CA THR A 272 4.51 17.20 9.35
C THR A 272 3.06 17.18 8.86
N MET A 273 2.36 16.08 9.12
CA MET A 273 0.91 16.03 8.99
C MET A 273 0.33 16.93 10.11
N PRO A 274 -0.38 18.02 9.78
CA PRO A 274 -0.88 18.94 10.80
C PRO A 274 -1.86 18.25 11.74
N PRO A 275 -1.85 18.56 13.06
CA PRO A 275 -2.91 18.12 13.96
C PRO A 275 -4.26 18.73 13.54
N PRO A 276 -5.39 18.06 13.83
CA PRO A 276 -6.72 18.42 13.29
C PRO A 276 -7.17 19.85 13.61
N SER A 277 -6.59 20.50 14.62
CA SER A 277 -6.86 21.91 14.98
C SER A 277 -6.27 22.94 14.00
N THR A 278 -5.37 22.55 13.10
CA THR A 278 -4.68 23.46 12.16
C THR A 278 -5.17 23.35 10.71
N VAL A 279 -6.16 22.49 10.44
CA VAL A 279 -6.84 22.49 9.14
C VAL A 279 -7.79 23.70 9.12
N PRO A 280 -7.68 24.62 8.14
CA PRO A 280 -8.64 25.71 8.02
C PRO A 280 -10.05 25.11 7.95
N HIS A 281 -10.96 25.60 8.78
CA HIS A 281 -12.38 25.30 8.70
C HIS A 281 -12.91 25.87 7.38
N TRP A 282 -12.74 25.13 6.28
CA TRP A 282 -13.31 25.53 5.01
C TRP A 282 -14.82 25.30 5.10
N PRO A 283 -15.65 26.29 4.69
CA PRO A 283 -17.08 26.19 4.87
C PRO A 283 -17.56 25.00 4.05
N LEU A 284 -18.22 24.04 4.72
CA LEU A 284 -19.06 23.06 4.07
C LEU A 284 -19.94 23.85 3.09
N ARG A 285 -19.74 23.64 1.79
CA ARG A 285 -20.54 24.27 0.75
C ARG A 285 -21.95 23.67 0.88
N ASN A 286 -22.76 24.28 1.76
CA ASN A 286 -24.21 24.15 1.76
C ASN A 286 -24.69 24.70 0.42
N THR A 287 -24.65 23.84 -0.59
CA THR A 287 -25.36 24.06 -1.83
C THR A 287 -26.73 23.44 -1.63
N VAL A 288 -27.66 24.35 -1.39
CA VAL A 288 -29.12 24.22 -1.38
C VAL A 288 -29.59 23.04 -2.24
N PHE A 289 -29.89 21.89 -1.61
CA PHE A 289 -30.87 20.96 -2.15
C PHE A 289 -32.22 21.45 -1.66
N HIS A 290 -32.90 22.21 -2.51
CA HIS A 290 -34.34 22.40 -2.35
C HIS A 290 -35.01 21.02 -2.34
N GLN A 291 -35.95 20.86 -1.42
CA GLN A 291 -36.80 19.69 -1.27
C GLN A 291 -37.39 19.28 -2.62
N THR A 292 -37.02 18.10 -3.11
CA THR A 292 -37.88 17.31 -3.98
C THR A 292 -38.19 16.03 -3.24
N SER A 293 -39.34 16.04 -2.57
CA SER A 293 -39.96 14.88 -1.93
C SER A 293 -40.16 13.77 -2.96
N PHE A 294 -39.63 12.57 -2.67
CA PHE A 294 -40.02 11.36 -3.37
C PHE A 294 -41.44 10.94 -2.93
N PRO A 295 -42.30 10.47 -3.84
CA PRO A 295 -43.60 9.92 -3.46
C PRO A 295 -43.41 8.53 -2.81
N PRO A 296 -44.29 8.11 -1.89
CA PRO A 296 -44.23 6.79 -1.28
C PRO A 296 -44.65 5.70 -2.30
N PRO A 297 -44.15 4.46 -2.14
CA PRO A 297 -44.48 3.36 -3.02
C PRO A 297 -45.93 2.89 -2.82
N SER A 298 -46.55 2.45 -3.93
CA SER A 298 -47.87 1.81 -3.98
C SER A 298 -47.84 0.37 -3.52
#